data_AF-A0AAW5VE51-F1
#
_entry.id   AF-A0AAW5VE51-F1
#
_cell.length_a   1.000
_cell.length_b   1.000
_cell.length_c   1.000
_cell.angle_alpha   90.00
_cell.angle_beta   90.00
_cell.angle_gamma   90.00
#
_symmetry.space_group_name_H-M   'P 1'
#
loop_
_entity.id
_entity.type
_entity.pdbx_description
1 polymer ?
#
loop_
_entity_poly.entity_id
_entity_poly.type
_entity_poly.pdbx_seq_one_letter_code
_entity_poly.pdbx_strand_id
1 'polypeptide(L)'
;MKLSDEDEESLSYFYVLSNILREAIRAYSTEKSQLNILNVNNWLMALFELLGDISKYFPSILQKSRLEGNTFGELENNYTLRNLNVSIRQDFQLKLIRVKSFHGLQNRFKNKKNYNHLSWILLGKTLSKDPYFLELIDSTILVVLPFIEKLKAEICNVLGYDFSSRLKPVNEEKL
;
A
#
# COMPACT_ATOMS: atom_id res chain seq x y z
N MET A 1 -7.16 24.63 1.57
CA MET A 1 -6.79 23.88 2.79
C MET A 1 -5.29 24.03 3.01
N LYS A 2 -4.80 24.26 4.23
CA LYS A 2 -3.36 24.26 4.53
C LYS A 2 -3.01 22.91 5.15
N LEU A 3 -2.08 22.18 4.54
CA LEU A 3 -1.60 20.89 5.02
C LEU A 3 -0.58 21.08 6.14
N SER A 4 -0.62 20.22 7.16
CA SER A 4 0.49 20.04 8.10
C SER A 4 1.62 19.23 7.46
N ASP A 5 2.81 19.23 8.07
CA ASP A 5 3.94 18.42 7.59
C ASP A 5 3.61 16.92 7.58
N GLU A 6 2.87 16.43 8.59
CA GLU A 6 2.38 15.04 8.68
C GLU A 6 1.37 14.72 7.57
N ASP A 7 0.54 15.69 7.19
CA ASP A 7 -0.44 15.55 6.12
C ASP A 7 0.29 15.46 4.76
N GLU A 8 1.29 16.31 4.53
CA GLU A 8 2.11 16.29 3.32
C GLU A 8 2.89 14.97 3.21
N GLU A 9 3.41 14.45 4.32
CA GLU A 9 4.07 13.14 4.36
C GLU A 9 3.10 12.00 4.01
N SER A 10 1.92 11.98 4.62
CA SER A 10 0.89 10.96 4.37
C SER A 10 0.41 10.96 2.91
N LEU A 11 0.17 12.15 2.35
CA LEU A 11 -0.17 12.31 0.94
C LEU A 11 1.00 11.88 0.04
N SER A 12 2.23 12.23 0.38
CA SER A 12 3.40 11.81 -0.39
C SER A 12 3.51 10.28 -0.46
N TYR A 13 3.37 9.60 0.68
CA TYR A 13 3.34 8.15 0.70
C TYR A 13 2.17 7.56 -0.10
N PHE A 14 1.02 8.22 -0.15
CA PHE A 14 -0.15 7.73 -0.86
C PHE A 14 0.10 7.66 -2.36
N TYR A 15 0.66 8.72 -2.93
CA TYR A 15 1.01 8.75 -4.34
C TYR A 15 2.12 7.74 -4.68
N VAL A 16 3.14 7.61 -3.82
CA VAL A 16 4.22 6.62 -4.00
C VAL A 16 3.67 5.19 -3.95
N LEU A 17 2.89 4.83 -2.92
CA LEU A 17 2.32 3.50 -2.78
C LEU A 17 1.31 3.18 -3.89
N SER A 18 0.56 4.17 -4.36
CA SER A 18 -0.35 4.00 -5.51
C SER A 18 0.41 3.58 -6.78
N ASN A 19 1.59 4.15 -7.01
CA ASN A 19 2.43 3.79 -8.16
C ASN A 19 3.04 2.39 -7.98
N ILE A 20 3.56 2.07 -6.80
CA ILE A 20 4.11 0.75 -6.48
C ILE A 20 3.05 -0.34 -6.64
N LEU A 21 1.84 -0.11 -6.14
CA LEU A 21 0.73 -1.06 -6.30
C LEU A 21 0.39 -1.28 -7.77
N ARG A 22 0.37 -0.23 -8.59
CA ARG A 22 0.13 -0.33 -10.04
C ARG A 22 1.20 -1.18 -10.73
N GLU A 23 2.47 -1.02 -10.36
CA GLU A 23 3.57 -1.86 -10.85
C GLU A 23 3.42 -3.31 -10.43
N ALA A 24 3.08 -3.57 -9.16
CA ALA A 24 2.84 -4.92 -8.65
C ALA A 24 1.68 -5.61 -9.39
N ILE A 25 0.59 -4.88 -9.67
CA ILE A 25 -0.56 -5.38 -10.44
C ILE A 25 -0.15 -5.68 -11.88
N ARG A 26 0.68 -4.84 -12.50
CA ARG A 26 1.21 -5.08 -13.85
C ARG A 26 2.07 -6.35 -13.91
N ALA A 27 2.94 -6.55 -12.92
CA ALA A 27 3.74 -7.77 -12.80
C ALA A 27 2.85 -9.01 -12.62
N TYR A 28 1.84 -8.95 -11.74
CA TYR A 28 0.85 -10.01 -11.55
C TYR A 28 0.05 -10.33 -12.82
N SER A 29 -0.35 -9.30 -13.57
CA SER A 29 -1.10 -9.48 -14.83
C SER A 29 -0.26 -10.14 -15.93
N THR A 30 1.07 -10.01 -15.84
CA THR A 30 2.02 -10.64 -16.76
C THR A 30 2.34 -12.08 -16.34
N GLU A 31 2.49 -12.32 -15.03
CA GLU A 31 2.80 -13.63 -14.46
C GLU A 31 2.07 -13.82 -13.13
N LYS A 32 1.11 -14.76 -13.09
CA LYS A 32 0.34 -15.10 -11.88
C LYS A 32 1.10 -16.02 -10.92
N SER A 33 2.36 -15.71 -10.61
CA SER A 33 3.16 -16.48 -9.66
C SER A 33 2.73 -16.20 -8.21
N GLN A 34 2.98 -17.14 -7.31
CA GLN A 34 2.72 -16.95 -5.86
C GLN A 34 3.41 -15.70 -5.31
N LEU A 35 4.61 -15.40 -5.80
CA LEU A 35 5.35 -14.20 -5.42
C LEU A 35 4.62 -12.91 -5.84
N ASN A 36 4.11 -12.86 -7.08
CA ASN A 36 3.39 -11.68 -7.58
C ASN A 36 2.04 -11.50 -6.87
N ILE A 37 1.36 -12.60 -6.54
CA ILE A 37 0.15 -12.58 -5.71
C ILE A 37 0.45 -11.95 -4.34
N LEU A 38 1.49 -12.43 -3.66
CA LEU A 38 1.91 -11.89 -2.37
C LEU A 38 2.34 -10.41 -2.45
N ASN A 39 3.05 -10.03 -3.52
CA ASN A 39 3.45 -8.64 -3.75
C ASN A 39 2.22 -7.73 -3.82
N VAL A 40 1.23 -8.09 -4.63
CA VAL A 40 -0.02 -7.33 -4.75
C VAL A 40 -0.71 -7.24 -3.40
N ASN A 41 -0.94 -8.37 -2.71
CA ASN A 41 -1.62 -8.37 -1.42
C ASN A 41 -0.91 -7.54 -0.36
N ASN A 42 0.42 -7.59 -0.33
CA ASN A 42 1.23 -6.78 0.57
C ASN A 42 1.06 -5.28 0.32
N TRP A 43 1.15 -4.84 -0.94
CA TRP A 43 1.03 -3.43 -1.30
C TRP A 43 -0.40 -2.92 -1.18
N LEU A 44 -1.37 -3.78 -1.48
CA LEU A 44 -2.77 -3.49 -1.29
C LEU A 44 -3.09 -3.27 0.19
N MET A 45 -2.59 -4.13 1.08
CA MET A 45 -2.74 -3.94 2.53
C MET A 45 -2.03 -2.68 3.02
N ALA A 46 -0.82 -2.38 2.52
CA ALA A 46 -0.09 -1.16 2.86
C ALA A 46 -0.87 0.10 2.46
N LEU A 47 -1.50 0.07 1.28
CA LEU A 47 -2.34 1.16 0.83
C LEU A 47 -3.55 1.36 1.76
N PHE A 48 -4.24 0.28 2.17
CA PHE A 48 -5.41 0.39 3.05
C PHE A 48 -5.07 0.92 4.45
N GLU A 49 -3.89 0.58 4.99
CA GLU A 49 -3.40 1.19 6.23
C GLU A 49 -3.25 2.71 6.07
N LEU A 50 -2.61 3.15 4.98
CA LEU A 50 -2.40 4.57 4.70
C LEU A 50 -3.71 5.31 4.36
N LEU A 51 -4.67 4.66 3.70
CA LEU A 51 -6.01 5.20 3.52
C LEU A 51 -6.68 5.46 4.88
N GLY A 52 -6.30 4.71 5.93
CA GLY A 52 -6.70 5.01 7.30
C GLY A 52 -6.23 6.39 7.77
N ASP A 53 -4.99 6.76 7.46
CA ASP A 53 -4.46 8.09 7.78
C ASP A 53 -5.10 9.18 6.91
N ILE A 54 -5.28 8.90 5.61
CA ILE A 54 -5.96 9.83 4.68
C ILE A 54 -7.43 10.03 5.07
N SER A 55 -8.08 9.03 5.67
CA SER A 55 -9.48 9.14 6.09
C SER A 55 -9.71 10.20 7.19
N LYS A 56 -8.67 10.69 7.86
CA LYS A 56 -8.76 11.87 8.74
C LYS A 56 -9.27 13.11 7.98
N TYR A 57 -8.91 13.24 6.70
CA TYR A 57 -9.28 14.37 5.84
C TYR A 57 -10.42 14.03 4.88
N PHE A 58 -10.52 12.75 4.49
CA PHE A 58 -11.55 12.23 3.60
C PHE A 58 -12.33 11.11 4.32
N PRO A 59 -13.13 11.42 5.37
CA PRO A 59 -13.75 10.42 6.24
C PRO A 59 -14.76 9.51 5.53
N SER A 60 -15.22 9.93 4.34
CA SER A 60 -16.10 9.19 3.47
C SER A 60 -15.42 8.04 2.71
N ILE A 61 -14.10 7.88 2.76
CA ILE A 61 -13.40 6.91 1.89
C ILE A 61 -13.23 5.54 2.53
N LEU A 62 -13.05 5.49 3.86
CA LEU A 62 -12.69 4.27 4.57
C LEU A 62 -13.44 4.16 5.89
N GLN A 63 -13.82 2.94 6.23
CA GLN A 63 -14.27 2.54 7.55
C GLN A 63 -13.25 1.56 8.12
N LYS A 64 -12.73 1.86 9.31
CA LYS A 64 -11.83 1.00 10.06
C LYS A 64 -12.59 0.39 11.23
N SER A 65 -12.58 -0.93 11.37
CA SER A 65 -13.11 -1.62 12.53
C SER A 65 -12.04 -2.53 13.13
N ARG A 66 -11.97 -2.59 14.45
CA ARG A 66 -11.08 -3.51 15.15
C ARG A 66 -11.63 -4.93 15.05
N LEU A 67 -10.76 -5.90 14.83
CA LEU A 67 -11.14 -7.31 14.92
C LEU A 67 -11.09 -7.76 16.38
N GLU A 68 -12.25 -8.11 16.94
CA GLU A 68 -12.37 -8.67 18.28
C GLU A 68 -12.02 -10.16 18.26
N GLY A 69 -11.17 -10.61 19.18
CA GLY A 69 -10.87 -12.04 19.39
C GLY A 69 -9.48 -12.54 18.98
N ASN A 70 -8.54 -11.68 18.58
CA ASN A 70 -7.18 -12.15 18.27
C ASN A 70 -6.29 -12.34 19.51
N THR A 71 -5.61 -13.49 19.53
CA THR A 71 -4.67 -13.97 20.56
C THR A 71 -3.28 -13.33 20.48
N PHE A 72 -2.92 -12.73 19.34
CA PHE A 72 -1.68 -11.99 19.19
C PHE A 72 -1.95 -10.53 19.56
N GLY A 73 -1.22 -9.99 20.55
CA GLY A 73 -1.45 -8.68 21.16
C GLY A 73 -1.31 -7.44 20.24
N GLU A 74 -1.37 -7.60 18.92
CA GLU A 74 -1.41 -6.51 17.95
C GLU A 74 -2.83 -6.32 17.39
N LEU A 75 -3.22 -5.05 17.26
CA LEU A 75 -4.53 -4.60 16.78
C LEU A 75 -4.72 -4.92 15.30
N GLU A 76 -5.18 -6.13 14.96
CA GLU A 76 -5.66 -6.40 13.61
C GLU A 76 -6.93 -5.57 13.33
N ASN A 77 -6.92 -4.86 12.20
CA ASN A 77 -8.03 -4.04 11.76
C ASN A 77 -8.64 -4.63 10.49
N ASN A 78 -9.96 -4.51 10.35
CA ASN A 78 -10.61 -4.64 9.06
C ASN A 78 -10.83 -3.24 8.48
N TYR A 79 -10.46 -3.07 7.22
CA TYR A 79 -10.59 -1.83 6.49
C TYR A 79 -11.58 -2.03 5.35
N THR A 80 -12.63 -1.23 5.31
CA THR A 80 -13.68 -1.30 4.29
C THR A 80 -13.73 0.00 3.53
N LEU A 81 -13.59 -0.05 2.21
CA LEU A 81 -13.84 1.11 1.36
C LEU A 81 -15.33 1.42 1.43
N ARG A 82 -15.69 2.63 1.87
CA ARG A 82 -17.11 2.98 2.01
C ARG A 82 -17.76 3.05 0.63
N ASN A 83 -19.03 2.64 0.57
CA ASN A 83 -19.84 2.59 -0.66
C ASN A 83 -19.24 1.71 -1.77
N LEU A 84 -18.24 0.89 -1.44
CA LEU A 84 -17.62 -0.10 -2.31
C LEU A 84 -17.69 -1.44 -1.58
N ASN A 85 -18.03 -2.52 -2.29
CA ASN A 85 -18.11 -3.86 -1.69
C ASN A 85 -16.70 -4.49 -1.56
N VAL A 86 -15.78 -3.76 -0.93
CA VAL A 86 -14.37 -4.15 -0.76
C VAL A 86 -13.94 -3.92 0.67
N SER A 87 -13.53 -5.03 1.29
CA SER A 87 -12.94 -5.05 2.62
C SER A 87 -11.64 -5.83 2.60
N ILE A 88 -10.67 -5.36 3.37
CA ILE A 88 -9.39 -6.02 3.57
C ILE A 88 -9.13 -6.12 5.06
N ARG A 89 -8.95 -7.37 5.51
CA ARG A 89 -8.42 -7.67 6.84
C ARG A 89 -6.92 -7.43 6.82
N GLN A 90 -6.45 -6.66 7.80
CA GLN A 90 -5.03 -6.54 8.08
C GLN A 90 -4.50 -7.89 8.52
N ASP A 91 -3.54 -8.42 7.77
CA ASP A 91 -2.87 -9.67 8.07
C ASP A 91 -1.55 -9.38 8.79
N PHE A 92 -1.40 -9.93 10.00
CA PHE A 92 -0.21 -9.72 10.81
C PHE A 92 1.06 -10.29 10.17
N GLN A 93 1.00 -11.42 9.46
CA GLN A 93 2.19 -11.99 8.83
C GLN A 93 2.60 -11.15 7.61
N LEU A 94 1.66 -10.65 6.80
CA LEU A 94 1.98 -9.67 5.74
C LEU A 94 2.67 -8.44 6.33
N LYS A 95 2.15 -7.93 7.45
CA LYS A 95 2.72 -6.77 8.14
C LYS A 95 4.13 -7.05 8.61
N LEU A 96 4.36 -8.21 9.25
CA LEU A 96 5.69 -8.64 9.67
C LEU A 96 6.65 -8.81 8.48
N ILE A 97 6.18 -9.40 7.37
CA ILE A 97 6.99 -9.54 6.16
C ILE A 97 7.37 -8.17 5.63
N ARG A 98 6.43 -7.21 5.55
CA ARG A 98 6.69 -5.84 5.13
C ARG A 98 7.71 -5.16 6.03
N VAL A 99 7.52 -5.19 7.35
CA VAL A 99 8.42 -4.58 8.34
C VAL A 99 9.83 -5.18 8.24
N LYS A 100 9.95 -6.51 8.17
CA LYS A 100 11.24 -7.18 7.97
C LYS A 100 11.86 -6.86 6.62
N SER A 101 11.04 -6.70 5.58
CA SER A 101 11.49 -6.33 4.24
C SER A 101 12.06 -4.91 4.22
N PHE A 102 11.33 -3.94 4.77
CA PHE A 102 11.76 -2.55 4.84
C PHE A 102 13.00 -2.37 5.74
N HIS A 103 13.04 -2.94 6.94
CA HIS A 103 14.19 -2.78 7.84
C HIS A 103 15.42 -3.60 7.40
N GLY A 104 15.21 -4.82 6.88
CA GLY A 104 16.29 -5.64 6.32
C GLY A 104 16.95 -4.98 5.11
N LEU A 105 16.19 -4.21 4.33
CA LEU A 105 16.71 -3.41 3.22
C LEU A 105 17.33 -2.11 3.72
N GLN A 106 16.75 -1.35 4.65
CA GLN A 106 17.42 -0.17 5.22
C GLN A 106 18.82 -0.48 5.78
N ASN A 107 19.01 -1.64 6.43
CA ASN A 107 20.33 -2.09 6.87
C ASN A 107 21.28 -2.47 5.73
N ARG A 108 20.78 -2.91 4.56
CA ARG A 108 21.59 -3.19 3.36
C ARG A 108 21.84 -1.93 2.50
N PHE A 109 20.90 -1.00 2.41
CA PHE A 109 20.97 0.24 1.61
C PHE A 109 21.69 1.39 2.30
N LYS A 110 21.84 1.36 3.64
CA LYS A 110 22.84 2.19 4.32
C LYS A 110 24.26 1.98 3.75
N ASN A 111 24.55 0.82 3.15
CA ASN A 111 25.87 0.50 2.58
C ASN A 111 25.95 0.63 1.05
N LYS A 112 24.84 0.84 0.33
CA LYS A 112 24.84 1.01 -1.14
C LYS A 112 23.76 2.02 -1.53
N LYS A 113 24.18 3.21 -1.97
CA LYS A 113 23.34 4.37 -2.30
C LYS A 113 22.49 4.23 -3.59
N ASN A 114 21.92 3.06 -3.88
CA ASN A 114 21.07 2.88 -5.07
C ASN A 114 19.65 2.49 -4.65
N TYR A 115 18.72 3.45 -4.75
CA TYR A 115 17.31 3.32 -4.37
C TYR A 115 16.40 2.88 -5.54
N ASN A 116 16.92 2.15 -6.52
CA ASN A 116 16.10 1.60 -7.59
C ASN A 116 16.05 0.08 -7.44
N HIS A 117 14.84 -0.50 -7.51
CA HIS A 117 14.51 -1.94 -7.56
C HIS A 117 14.08 -2.67 -6.25
N LEU A 118 13.64 -1.99 -5.19
CA LEU A 118 13.59 -2.59 -3.83
C LEU A 118 12.23 -2.96 -3.22
N SER A 119 11.56 -3.91 -3.85
CA SER A 119 10.40 -4.56 -3.24
C SER A 119 10.33 -6.08 -3.46
N TRP A 120 11.21 -6.64 -4.29
CA TRP A 120 10.93 -7.93 -4.94
C TRP A 120 11.47 -9.19 -4.26
N ILE A 121 12.50 -9.08 -3.39
CA ILE A 121 13.32 -10.25 -3.02
C ILE A 121 12.91 -10.92 -1.69
N LEU A 122 12.23 -10.21 -0.78
CA LEU A 122 12.00 -10.72 0.59
C LEU A 122 10.72 -11.55 0.77
N LEU A 123 9.75 -11.43 -0.15
CA LEU A 123 8.49 -12.20 -0.10
C LEU A 123 8.67 -13.67 -0.52
N GLY A 124 9.70 -13.99 -1.34
CA GLY A 124 9.96 -15.34 -1.83
C GLY A 124 10.35 -16.37 -0.75
N LYS A 125 10.88 -15.93 0.40
CA LYS A 125 11.41 -16.83 1.45
C LYS A 125 10.41 -17.19 2.55
N THR A 126 9.25 -16.55 2.60
CA THR A 126 8.22 -16.78 3.65
C THR A 126 7.06 -17.67 3.19
N LEU A 127 7.06 -18.07 1.91
CA LEU A 127 6.07 -18.93 1.29
C LEU A 127 6.21 -20.39 1.74
N SER A 128 5.31 -20.89 2.59
CA SER A 128 4.97 -22.34 2.52
C SER A 128 3.66 -22.81 3.17
N LYS A 129 2.84 -22.01 3.90
CA LYS A 129 1.79 -22.65 4.74
C LYS A 129 0.38 -22.06 4.81
N ASP A 130 0.08 -20.91 4.22
CA ASP A 130 -1.21 -20.25 4.50
C ASP A 130 -2.03 -19.89 3.23
N PRO A 131 -3.15 -20.59 2.97
CA PRO A 131 -3.97 -20.41 1.76
C PRO A 131 -4.73 -19.08 1.72
N TYR A 132 -4.98 -18.43 2.87
CA TYR A 132 -5.73 -17.16 2.93
C TYR A 132 -5.01 -16.00 2.22
N PHE A 133 -3.69 -16.10 2.06
CA PHE A 133 -2.86 -15.08 1.40
C PHE A 133 -3.03 -15.02 -0.11
N LEU A 134 -3.69 -16.00 -0.74
CA LEU A 134 -3.71 -16.16 -2.19
C LEU A 134 -5.06 -15.79 -2.85
N GLU A 135 -6.14 -15.68 -2.09
CA GLU A 135 -7.50 -15.54 -2.65
C GLU A 135 -7.90 -14.11 -3.01
N LEU A 136 -7.26 -13.08 -2.45
CA LEU A 136 -7.80 -11.72 -2.40
C LEU A 136 -7.25 -10.80 -3.52
N ILE A 137 -7.48 -11.09 -4.79
CA ILE A 137 -6.84 -10.29 -5.87
C ILE A 137 -7.78 -9.81 -6.96
N ASP A 138 -8.44 -10.71 -7.70
CA ASP A 138 -8.99 -10.31 -9.00
C ASP A 138 -10.18 -9.33 -8.88
N SER A 139 -11.15 -9.59 -8.00
CA SER A 139 -12.28 -8.68 -7.78
C SER A 139 -11.87 -7.39 -7.05
N THR A 140 -10.89 -7.48 -6.14
CA THR A 140 -10.44 -6.34 -5.34
C THR A 140 -9.65 -5.33 -6.17
N ILE A 141 -8.72 -5.79 -7.03
CA ILE A 141 -7.94 -4.90 -7.92
C ILE A 141 -8.86 -4.05 -8.79
N LEU A 142 -9.88 -4.68 -9.39
CA LEU A 142 -10.81 -4.03 -10.32
C LEU A 142 -11.57 -2.86 -9.69
N VAL A 143 -11.75 -2.88 -8.37
CA VAL A 143 -12.41 -1.80 -7.62
C VAL A 143 -11.39 -0.79 -7.11
N VAL A 144 -10.24 -1.25 -6.61
CA VAL A 144 -9.27 -0.41 -5.91
C VAL A 144 -8.54 0.55 -6.85
N LEU A 145 -8.14 0.10 -8.06
CA LEU A 145 -7.44 0.98 -9.00
C LEU A 145 -8.29 2.20 -9.42
N PRO A 146 -9.55 2.03 -9.88
CA PRO A 146 -10.42 3.17 -10.16
C PRO A 146 -10.69 4.05 -8.94
N PHE A 147 -10.79 3.46 -7.74
CA PHE A 147 -10.96 4.20 -6.50
C PHE A 147 -9.76 5.11 -6.21
N ILE A 148 -8.52 4.63 -6.36
CA ILE A 148 -7.30 5.43 -6.17
C ILE A 148 -7.30 6.66 -7.08
N GLU A 149 -7.64 6.48 -8.36
CA GLU A 149 -7.64 7.60 -9.30
C GLU A 149 -8.74 8.63 -8.99
N LYS A 150 -9.92 8.16 -8.57
CA LYS A 150 -10.98 9.05 -8.07
C LYS A 150 -10.53 9.83 -6.83
N LEU A 151 -9.86 9.17 -5.89
CA LEU A 151 -9.36 9.81 -4.67
C LEU A 151 -8.28 10.85 -4.98
N LYS A 152 -7.37 10.57 -5.92
CA LYS A 152 -6.38 11.57 -6.39
C LYS A 152 -7.06 12.81 -6.97
N ALA A 153 -8.12 12.63 -7.77
CA ALA A 153 -8.90 13.73 -8.31
C ALA A 153 -9.61 14.54 -7.21
N GLU A 154 -10.17 13.85 -6.21
CA GLU A 154 -10.79 14.50 -5.05
C GLU A 154 -9.77 15.30 -4.23
N ILE A 155 -8.59 14.73 -3.96
CA ILE A 155 -7.47 15.42 -3.31
C ILE A 155 -7.09 16.68 -4.10
N CYS A 156 -6.93 16.57 -5.42
CA CYS A 156 -6.62 17.70 -6.28
C CYS A 156 -7.68 18.81 -6.17
N ASN A 157 -8.96 18.44 -6.20
CA ASN A 157 -10.07 19.39 -6.06
C ASN A 157 -10.07 20.11 -4.71
N VAL A 158 -9.80 19.38 -3.61
CA VAL A 158 -9.77 19.97 -2.24
C VAL A 158 -8.55 20.88 -2.03
N LEU A 159 -7.41 20.50 -2.60
CA LEU A 159 -6.17 21.28 -2.47
C LEU A 159 -6.12 22.46 -3.46
N GLY A 160 -6.83 22.37 -4.59
CA GLY A 160 -6.77 23.34 -5.69
C GLY A 160 -5.54 23.19 -6.57
N TYR A 161 -4.78 22.10 -6.42
CA TYR A 161 -3.61 21.76 -7.24
C TYR A 161 -3.34 20.25 -7.21
N ASP A 162 -2.61 19.77 -8.22
CA ASP A 162 -2.17 18.38 -8.27
C ASP A 162 -0.98 18.15 -7.32
N PHE A 163 -1.21 17.40 -6.23
CA PHE A 163 -0.16 17.12 -5.25
C PHE A 163 1.04 16.37 -5.85
N SER A 164 0.83 15.57 -6.90
CA SER A 164 1.90 14.83 -7.54
C SER A 164 2.98 15.74 -8.15
N SER A 165 2.65 16.98 -8.50
CA SER A 165 3.61 17.95 -9.03
C SER A 165 4.64 18.43 -8.00
N ARG A 166 4.38 18.20 -6.71
CA ARG A 166 5.33 18.49 -5.61
C ARG A 166 6.25 17.33 -5.29
N LEU A 167 5.90 16.12 -5.75
CA LEU A 167 6.79 14.98 -5.64
C LEU A 167 7.93 15.22 -6.62
N LYS A 168 9.12 15.51 -6.08
CA LYS A 168 10.32 15.55 -6.93
C LYS A 168 10.39 14.21 -7.66
N PRO A 169 10.59 14.17 -8.98
CA PRO A 169 11.02 12.94 -9.61
C PRO A 169 12.23 12.46 -8.81
N VAL A 170 12.25 11.19 -8.41
CA VAL A 170 13.49 10.59 -7.94
C VAL A 170 14.46 10.81 -9.09
N ASN A 171 15.42 11.71 -8.91
CA ASN A 171 16.38 12.03 -9.95
C ASN A 171 16.88 10.69 -10.50
N GLU A 172 16.66 10.45 -11.78
CA GLU A 172 17.45 9.50 -12.56
C GLU A 172 18.88 10.07 -12.61
N GLU A 173 19.55 10.12 -11.45
CA GLU A 173 20.98 10.32 -11.37
C GLU A 173 21.61 9.05 -11.93
N LYS A 174 21.78 9.10 -13.26
CA LYS A 174 22.79 8.43 -14.08
C LYS A 174 23.14 7.02 -13.58
N LEU A 175 22.48 6.04 -14.19
CA LEU A 175 23.04 4.69 -14.40
C LEU A 175 24.48 4.78 -14.90
#